data_AF-A0A495VKG7-F1
#
_entry.id   AF-A0A495VKG7-F1
#
_cell.length_a   1.000
_cell.length_b   1.000
_cell.length_c   1.000
_cell.angle_alpha   90.00
_cell.angle_beta   90.00
_cell.angle_gamma   90.00
#
_symmetry.space_group_name_H-M   'P 1'
#
loop_
_entity.id
_entity.type
_entity.pdbx_description
1 polymer ?
#
loop_
_entity_poly.entity_id
_entity_poly.type
_entity_poly.pdbx_seq_one_letter_code
_entity_poly.pdbx_strand_id
1 'polypeptide(L)'
;MKKLLLSSLIIVNCIFASYGQMEKNDTIKSNQFLYCEIVGESNLLQTKVRVAVDFGQEINYWTQYRDKFLVDENGKRIKFNSMIDALNYMAKLGWKFEQAYVVSTQNQLVYHYLLSKKGTLSDVKNGLTVKRDLED
;
A
#
# COMPACT_ATOMS: atom_id res chain seq x y z
N MET A 1 -2.30 46.81 -41.24
CA MET A 1 -1.15 45.87 -41.27
C MET A 1 -0.57 45.55 -39.89
N LYS A 2 -0.47 46.50 -38.93
CA LYS A 2 0.03 46.20 -37.57
C LYS A 2 -0.88 45.28 -36.72
N LYS A 3 -2.20 45.31 -36.92
CA LYS A 3 -3.16 44.45 -36.20
C LYS A 3 -3.18 42.98 -36.68
N LEU A 4 -2.68 42.71 -37.88
CA LEU A 4 -2.57 41.36 -38.46
C LEU A 4 -1.30 40.62 -38.02
N LEU A 5 -0.28 41.36 -37.57
CA LEU A 5 0.95 40.79 -37.03
C LEU A 5 0.82 40.37 -35.56
N LEU A 6 -0.15 40.94 -34.82
CA LEU A 6 -0.39 40.59 -33.42
C LEU A 6 -1.20 39.30 -33.28
N SER A 7 -2.06 38.99 -34.25
CA SER A 7 -2.85 37.74 -34.27
C SER A 7 -1.99 36.52 -34.61
N SER A 8 -0.92 36.65 -35.40
CA SER A 8 -0.04 35.51 -35.73
C SER A 8 0.85 35.09 -34.55
N LEU A 9 1.16 36.01 -33.62
CA LEU A 9 2.04 35.72 -32.48
C LEU A 9 1.35 34.90 -31.37
N ILE A 10 0.02 34.95 -31.31
CA ILE A 10 -0.78 34.21 -30.31
C ILE A 10 -0.97 32.74 -30.74
N ILE A 11 -1.15 32.50 -32.05
CA ILE A 11 -1.42 31.16 -32.59
C ILE A 11 -0.20 30.23 -32.45
N VAL A 12 1.02 30.79 -32.54
CA VAL A 12 2.27 30.00 -32.41
C VAL A 12 2.53 29.53 -30.97
N ASN A 13 2.06 30.26 -29.95
CA ASN A 13 2.24 29.86 -28.55
C ASN A 13 1.25 28.77 -28.08
N CYS A 14 0.12 28.60 -28.75
CA CYS A 14 -0.82 27.53 -28.42
C CYS A 14 -0.31 26.14 -28.80
N ILE A 15 0.63 26.04 -29.75
CA ILE A 15 1.16 24.74 -30.21
C ILE A 15 2.15 24.16 -29.18
N PHE A 16 2.83 25.00 -28.39
CA PHE A 16 3.74 24.54 -27.34
C PHE A 16 3.04 24.15 -26.02
N ALA A 17 1.79 24.57 -25.81
CA ALA A 17 1.04 24.22 -24.60
C ALA A 17 0.47 22.78 -24.62
N SER A 18 0.50 22.09 -25.77
CA SER A 18 -0.08 20.74 -25.92
C SER A 18 0.85 19.58 -25.56
N TYR A 19 2.10 19.81 -25.14
CA TYR A 19 3.02 18.73 -24.75
C TYR A 19 2.82 18.22 -23.30
N GLY A 20 1.71 18.58 -22.65
CA GLY A 20 1.44 18.28 -21.24
C GLY A 20 0.32 17.28 -20.97
N GLN A 21 -0.18 16.54 -21.95
CA GLN A 21 -1.11 15.44 -21.67
C GLN A 21 -0.32 14.15 -21.42
N MET A 22 -0.11 13.85 -20.14
CA MET A 22 0.30 12.52 -19.71
C MET A 22 -0.86 11.57 -20.01
N GLU A 23 -0.80 10.87 -21.14
CA GLU A 23 -1.63 9.69 -21.35
C GLU A 23 -1.35 8.73 -20.20
N LYS A 24 -2.34 8.53 -19.33
CA LYS A 24 -2.35 7.43 -18.37
C LYS A 24 -2.50 6.16 -19.19
N ASN A 25 -1.36 5.67 -19.68
CA ASN A 25 -1.28 4.50 -20.54
C ASN A 25 -1.48 3.26 -19.65
N ASP A 26 -2.74 2.96 -19.31
CA ASP A 26 -3.19 1.81 -18.50
C ASP A 26 -2.82 0.45 -19.14
N THR A 27 -2.22 0.46 -20.33
CA THR A 27 -1.76 -0.72 -21.08
C THR A 27 -0.44 -1.29 -20.57
N ILE A 28 0.33 -0.55 -19.75
CA ILE A 28 1.39 -1.15 -18.94
C ILE A 28 0.79 -1.42 -17.55
N LYS A 29 0.14 -2.57 -17.37
CA LYS A 29 0.05 -3.17 -16.02
C LYS A 29 1.48 -3.27 -15.51
N SER A 30 1.93 -2.32 -14.70
CA SER A 30 3.34 -2.16 -14.41
C SER A 30 3.90 -3.45 -13.81
N ASN A 31 4.92 -3.99 -14.47
CA ASN A 31 5.62 -5.22 -14.08
C ASN A 31 6.61 -4.97 -12.92
N GLN A 32 6.41 -3.89 -12.16
CA GLN A 32 7.21 -3.58 -10.98
C GLN A 32 6.75 -4.45 -9.80
N PHE A 33 7.68 -4.73 -8.90
CA PHE A 33 7.38 -5.38 -7.63
C PHE A 33 6.96 -4.31 -6.63
N LEU A 34 5.77 -4.50 -6.07
CA LEU A 34 5.29 -3.84 -4.87
C LEU A 34 5.69 -4.72 -3.68
N TYR A 35 6.04 -4.10 -2.56
CA TYR A 35 6.42 -4.82 -1.35
C TYR A 35 5.58 -4.36 -0.17
N CYS A 36 5.30 -5.28 0.73
CA CYS A 36 4.78 -4.96 2.05
C CYS A 36 5.35 -5.92 3.09
N GLU A 37 5.38 -5.46 4.34
CA GLU A 37 5.63 -6.32 5.49
C GLU A 37 4.32 -6.53 6.24
N ILE A 38 3.99 -7.78 6.57
CA ILE A 38 2.97 -8.07 7.58
C ILE A 38 3.66 -8.38 8.90
N VAL A 39 3.20 -7.71 9.96
CA VAL A 39 3.75 -7.83 11.30
C VAL A 39 2.68 -8.41 12.21
N GLY A 40 2.96 -9.59 12.76
CA GLY A 40 2.09 -10.26 13.70
C GLY A 40 2.66 -10.28 15.10
N GLU A 41 1.84 -9.86 16.07
CA GLU A 41 2.15 -9.98 17.49
C GLU A 41 1.43 -11.20 18.07
N SER A 42 2.19 -12.09 18.70
CA SER A 42 1.64 -13.19 19.50
C SER A 42 2.10 -13.05 20.95
N ASN A 43 1.13 -13.00 21.86
CA ASN A 43 1.39 -13.24 23.28
C ASN A 43 1.37 -14.76 23.49
N LEU A 44 2.26 -15.30 24.33
CA LEU A 44 2.34 -16.74 24.64
C LEU A 44 0.99 -17.40 25.00
N LEU A 45 0.02 -16.61 25.48
CA LEU A 45 -1.30 -17.07 25.91
C LEU A 45 -2.42 -16.86 24.88
N GLN A 46 -2.18 -16.13 23.78
CA GLN A 46 -3.22 -15.85 22.78
C GLN A 46 -3.16 -16.81 21.60
N THR A 47 -4.31 -17.41 21.27
CA THR A 47 -4.50 -18.30 20.11
C THR A 47 -4.79 -17.56 18.80
N LYS A 48 -4.91 -16.22 18.84
CA LYS A 48 -5.21 -15.39 17.67
C LYS A 48 -4.11 -14.36 17.49
N VAL A 49 -3.74 -14.10 16.24
CA VAL A 49 -2.75 -13.10 15.85
C VAL A 49 -3.46 -11.89 15.25
N ARG A 50 -3.01 -10.69 15.63
CA ARG A 50 -3.40 -9.43 14.99
C ARG A 50 -2.29 -9.03 14.05
N VAL A 51 -2.66 -8.62 12.84
CA VAL A 51 -1.69 -8.34 11.78
C VAL A 51 -1.79 -6.88 11.36
N ALA A 52 -0.65 -6.19 11.48
CA ALA A 52 -0.41 -4.88 10.90
C ALA A 52 0.26 -5.04 9.54
N VAL A 53 0.01 -4.11 8.61
CA VAL A 53 0.67 -4.10 7.29
C VAL A 53 1.42 -2.80 7.09
N ASP A 54 2.67 -2.92 6.67
CA ASP A 54 3.54 -1.83 6.30
C ASP A 54 3.78 -1.82 4.79
N PHE A 55 3.35 -0.77 4.10
CA PHE A 55 3.58 -0.54 2.67
C PHE A 55 4.67 0.50 2.42
N GLY A 56 5.44 0.90 3.45
CA GLY A 56 6.43 1.97 3.38
C GLY A 56 5.86 3.38 3.50
N GLN A 57 4.59 3.53 3.92
CA GLN A 57 3.97 4.84 4.13
C GLN A 57 4.56 5.60 5.33
N GLU A 58 4.50 6.93 5.28
CA GLU A 58 4.94 7.77 6.41
C GLU A 58 4.27 7.34 7.72
N ILE A 59 5.08 7.33 8.77
CA ILE A 59 4.70 6.86 10.09
C ILE A 59 4.66 8.07 11.03
N ASN A 60 3.49 8.34 11.60
CA ASN A 60 3.40 9.23 12.74
C ASN A 60 3.94 8.49 13.98
N TYR A 61 4.94 9.07 14.65
CA TYR A 61 5.55 8.53 15.88
C TYR A 61 4.52 8.20 16.97
N TRP A 62 3.39 8.92 17.00
CA TRP A 62 2.34 8.70 17.99
C TRP A 62 1.46 7.46 17.74
N THR A 63 1.42 6.93 16.50
CA THR A 63 0.48 5.87 16.12
C THR A 63 1.14 4.67 15.43
N GLN A 64 2.45 4.53 15.63
CA GLN A 64 3.42 3.74 14.87
C GLN A 64 2.95 2.33 14.40
N TYR A 65 2.10 1.65 15.18
CA TYR A 65 1.53 0.34 14.84
C TYR A 65 0.00 0.23 14.92
N ARG A 66 -0.69 1.17 15.60
CA ARG A 66 -2.12 1.00 15.92
C ARG A 66 -3.05 1.24 14.73
N ASP A 67 -2.60 2.00 13.75
CA ASP A 67 -3.46 2.36 12.61
C ASP A 67 -3.17 1.49 11.38
N LYS A 68 -2.13 0.64 11.47
CA LYS A 68 -1.70 -0.27 10.39
C LYS A 68 -2.42 -1.62 10.42
N PHE A 69 -3.28 -1.87 11.42
CA PHE A 69 -4.02 -3.12 11.51
C PHE A 69 -5.03 -3.26 10.36
N LEU A 70 -5.07 -4.45 9.76
CA LEU A 70 -6.12 -4.79 8.80
C LEU A 70 -7.48 -4.75 9.49
N VAL A 71 -8.45 -4.13 8.81
CA VAL A 71 -9.83 -4.02 9.25
C VAL A 71 -10.80 -4.60 8.24
N ASP A 72 -11.92 -5.10 8.71
CA ASP A 72 -13.06 -5.49 7.87
C ASP A 72 -13.84 -4.26 7.37
N GLU A 73 -14.89 -4.52 6.59
CA GLU A 73 -15.80 -3.52 6.03
C GLU A 73 -16.47 -2.62 7.10
N ASN A 74 -16.55 -3.08 8.35
CA ASN A 74 -17.12 -2.34 9.47
C ASN A 74 -16.04 -1.59 10.28
N GLY A 75 -14.79 -1.60 9.82
CA GLY A 75 -13.65 -0.98 10.49
C GLY A 75 -13.17 -1.72 11.74
N LYS A 76 -13.59 -2.97 11.92
CA LYS A 76 -13.15 -3.82 13.03
C LYS A 76 -11.91 -4.60 12.62
N ARG A 77 -10.94 -4.69 13.54
CA ARG A 77 -9.68 -5.42 13.31
C ARG A 77 -9.92 -6.87 12.95
N ILE A 78 -9.35 -7.31 11.83
CA ILE A 78 -9.35 -8.72 11.42
C ILE A 78 -8.46 -9.50 12.40
N LYS A 79 -8.95 -10.65 12.86
CA LYS A 79 -8.22 -11.57 13.73
C LYS A 79 -7.91 -12.85 12.97
N PHE A 80 -6.63 -13.21 12.91
CA PHE A 80 -6.17 -14.42 12.24
C PHE A 80 -5.92 -15.52 13.26
N ASN A 81 -6.06 -16.78 12.84
CA ASN A 81 -5.71 -17.94 13.66
C ASN A 81 -4.19 -18.08 13.85
N SER A 82 -3.42 -17.62 12.86
CA SER A 82 -1.96 -17.68 12.87
C SER A 82 -1.38 -16.72 11.83
N MET A 83 -0.06 -16.58 11.78
CA MET A 83 0.61 -15.88 10.69
C MET A 83 0.38 -16.54 9.32
N ILE A 84 0.17 -17.87 9.28
CA ILE A 84 -0.13 -18.59 8.04
C ILE A 84 -1.56 -18.27 7.55
N ASP A 85 -2.52 -18.13 8.46
CA ASP A 85 -3.88 -17.69 8.12
C ASP A 85 -3.87 -16.28 7.51
N ALA A 86 -3.08 -15.37 8.10
CA ALA A 86 -2.84 -14.05 7.53
C ALA A 86 -2.15 -14.10 6.16
N LEU A 87 -1.14 -14.97 6.00
CA LEU A 87 -0.46 -15.14 4.72
C LEU A 87 -1.41 -15.67 3.63
N ASN A 88 -2.30 -16.61 3.98
CA ASN A 88 -3.32 -17.11 3.06
C ASN A 88 -4.32 -16.02 2.67
N TYR A 89 -4.69 -15.15 3.61
CA TYR A 89 -5.51 -13.97 3.31
C TYR A 89 -4.80 -13.04 2.32
N MET A 90 -3.53 -12.72 2.55
CA MET A 90 -2.73 -11.91 1.63
C MET A 90 -2.55 -12.58 0.26
N ALA A 91 -2.38 -13.91 0.22
CA ALA A 91 -2.25 -14.68 -1.01
C ALA A 91 -3.50 -14.59 -1.91
N LYS A 92 -4.70 -14.60 -1.32
CA LYS A 92 -5.97 -14.38 -2.06
C LYS A 92 -6.02 -13.02 -2.75
N LEU A 93 -5.28 -12.04 -2.23
CA LEU A 93 -5.18 -10.68 -2.78
C LEU A 93 -3.99 -10.54 -3.75
N GLY A 94 -3.32 -11.64 -4.10
CA GLY A 94 -2.23 -11.69 -5.07
C GLY A 94 -0.85 -11.39 -4.49
N TRP A 95 -0.70 -11.36 -3.16
CA TRP A 95 0.60 -11.24 -2.52
C TRP A 95 1.33 -12.58 -2.47
N LYS A 96 2.62 -12.56 -2.78
CA LYS A 96 3.53 -13.70 -2.75
C LYS A 96 4.45 -13.57 -1.54
N PHE A 97 4.67 -14.66 -0.83
CA PHE A 97 5.68 -14.73 0.23
C PHE A 97 7.10 -14.62 -0.34
N GLU A 98 7.96 -13.82 0.29
CA GLU A 98 9.37 -13.72 -0.07
C GLU A 98 10.30 -14.16 1.07
N GLN A 99 10.07 -13.67 2.30
CA GLN A 99 10.92 -13.99 3.45
C GLN A 99 10.18 -13.83 4.78
N ALA A 100 10.66 -14.50 5.83
CA ALA A 100 10.23 -14.28 7.21
C ALA A 100 11.43 -14.17 8.16
N TYR A 101 11.27 -13.38 9.21
CA TYR A 101 12.14 -13.36 10.39
C TYR A 101 11.32 -13.08 11.65
N VAL A 102 11.92 -13.33 12.82
CA VAL A 102 11.27 -13.12 14.11
C VAL A 102 12.15 -12.21 14.95
N VAL A 103 11.52 -11.21 15.57
CA VAL A 103 12.15 -10.35 16.57
C VAL A 103 11.62 -10.75 17.94
N SER A 104 12.52 -11.08 18.85
CA SER A 104 12.18 -11.39 20.24
C SER A 104 12.46 -10.17 21.10
N THR A 105 11.46 -9.73 21.87
CA THR A 105 11.61 -8.67 22.87
C THR A 105 11.09 -9.18 24.21
N GLN A 106 11.98 -9.44 25.16
CA GLN A 106 11.72 -9.92 26.54
C GLN A 106 10.67 -11.06 26.65
N ASN A 107 9.36 -10.75 26.50
CA ASN A 107 8.23 -11.68 26.61
C ASN A 107 7.33 -11.75 25.35
N GLN A 108 7.72 -11.13 24.24
CA GLN A 108 6.92 -11.06 23.02
C GLN A 108 7.72 -11.53 21.80
N LEU A 109 7.08 -12.39 20.99
CA LEU A 109 7.56 -12.75 19.67
C LEU A 109 6.80 -11.92 18.64
N VAL A 110 7.55 -11.18 17.83
CA VAL A 110 7.02 -10.40 16.71
C VAL A 110 7.46 -11.08 15.42
N TYR A 111 6.49 -11.51 14.63
CA TYR A 111 6.71 -12.21 13.37
C TYR A 111 6.64 -11.19 12.23
N HIS A 112 7.69 -11.13 11.41
CA HIS A 112 7.80 -10.22 10.28
C HIS A 112 7.89 -11.01 8.98
N TYR A 113 6.88 -10.92 8.12
CA TYR A 113 6.87 -11.58 6.82
C TYR A 113 6.91 -10.52 5.72
N LEU A 114 7.88 -10.62 4.81
CA LEU A 114 8.00 -9.80 3.62
C LEU A 114 7.26 -10.45 2.46
N LEU A 115 6.46 -9.65 1.76
CA LEU A 115 5.65 -10.08 0.63
C LEU A 115 5.90 -9.19 -0.58
N SER A 116 5.70 -9.76 -1.76
CA SER A 116 5.72 -9.03 -3.03
C SER A 116 4.44 -9.22 -3.82
N LYS A 117 4.10 -8.25 -4.68
CA LYS A 117 3.02 -8.35 -5.66
C LYS A 117 3.41 -7.58 -6.91
N LYS A 118 3.06 -8.09 -8.09
CA LYS A 118 3.20 -7.33 -9.33
C LYS A 118 2.00 -6.40 -9.51
N GLY A 119 2.24 -5.14 -9.81
CA GLY A 119 1.17 -4.15 -10.00
C GLY A 119 1.68 -2.73 -10.02
N THR A 120 0.76 -1.76 -10.06
CA THR A 120 1.11 -0.34 -9.98
C THR A 120 1.12 0.12 -8.53
N LEU A 121 1.90 1.16 -8.21
CA LEU A 121 1.95 1.69 -6.84
C LEU A 121 0.57 2.17 -6.37
N SER A 122 -0.29 2.65 -7.27
CA SER A 122 -1.70 2.95 -6.97
C SER A 122 -2.52 1.75 -6.51
N ASP A 123 -2.11 0.53 -6.87
CA ASP A 123 -2.80 -0.72 -6.49
C ASP A 123 -2.28 -1.34 -5.19
N VAL A 124 -1.30 -0.71 -4.51
CA VAL A 124 -0.60 -1.34 -3.37
C VAL A 124 -1.55 -1.72 -2.22
N LYS A 125 -2.61 -0.94 -2.01
CA LYS A 125 -3.66 -1.22 -1.01
C LYS A 125 -4.89 -1.93 -1.58
N ASN A 126 -4.90 -2.32 -2.86
CA ASN A 126 -6.11 -2.85 -3.48
C ASN A 126 -6.61 -4.12 -2.76
N GLY A 127 -7.85 -4.06 -2.26
CA GLY A 127 -8.48 -5.11 -1.46
C GLY A 127 -8.05 -5.16 0.02
N LEU A 128 -7.30 -4.16 0.49
CA LEU A 128 -6.85 -4.02 1.87
C LEU A 128 -7.31 -2.68 2.42
N THR A 129 -7.90 -2.72 3.62
CA THR A 129 -8.20 -1.53 4.41
C THR A 129 -7.43 -1.61 5.70
N VAL A 130 -6.68 -0.55 6.03
CA VAL A 130 -6.06 -0.42 7.34
C VAL A 130 -6.85 0.58 8.19
N LYS A 131 -6.75 0.45 9.51
CA LYS A 131 -7.53 1.27 10.45
C LYS A 131 -7.40 2.78 10.19
N ARG A 132 -6.21 3.24 9.77
CA ARG A 132 -5.95 4.65 9.40
C ARG A 132 -6.86 5.16 8.30
N ASP A 133 -7.16 4.32 7.29
CA ASP A 133 -7.95 4.72 6.14
C ASP A 133 -9.41 5.08 6.52
N LEU A 134 -9.80 4.88 7.78
CA LEU A 134 -11.12 5.18 8.33
C LEU A 134 -11.13 6.34 9.34
N GLU A 135 -9.97 6.94 9.62
CA GLU A 135 -9.82 8.02 10.61
C GLU A 135 -9.67 9.42 9.97
N ASP A 136 -9.57 9.46 8.63
CA ASP A 136 -9.63 10.66 7.79
C ASP A 136 -11.04 10.89 7.24
#